data_AF-A0A3N5SPB1-F1
#
_entry.id   AF-A0A3N5SPB1-F1
#
_cell.length_a   1.000
_cell.length_b   1.000
_cell.length_c   1.000
_cell.angle_alpha   90.00
_cell.angle_beta   90.00
_cell.angle_gamma   90.00
#
_symmetry.space_group_name_H-M   'P 1'
#
loop_
_entity.id
_entity.type
_entity.pdbx_description
1 polymer ?
#
loop_
_entity_poly.entity_id
_entity_poly.type
_entity_poly.pdbx_seq_one_letter_code
_entity_poly.pdbx_strand_id
1 'polypeptide(L)'
;MRNIFLYAGAALNFLLALLHLSFWKTQNWTKELPLLSADNAAIMQVSNIVIIYILLYFSVMSFVIARRSALDGVSKSIVLCIAGFYSIRLFAGYPFFGISAPEVIIWIVCLLIIAAYVSVLFSSGT
;
A
#
# COMPACT_ATOMS: atom_id res chain seq x y z
N MET A 1 -10.75 15.77 11.00
CA MET A 1 -10.76 14.34 10.59
C MET A 1 -9.73 14.02 9.51
N ARG A 2 -9.57 14.85 8.46
CA ARG A 2 -8.54 14.69 7.41
C ARG A 2 -7.17 14.24 7.93
N ASN A 3 -6.60 14.99 8.88
CA ASN A 3 -5.24 14.74 9.35
C ASN A 3 -5.13 13.38 10.08
N ILE A 4 -6.19 12.95 10.78
CA ILE A 4 -6.23 11.64 11.44
C ILE A 4 -6.14 10.53 10.38
N PHE A 5 -6.93 10.62 9.30
CA PHE A 5 -6.86 9.66 8.20
C PHE A 5 -5.51 9.65 7.50
N LEU A 6 -4.89 10.81 7.29
CA LEU A 6 -3.56 10.89 6.67
C LEU A 6 -2.45 10.34 7.58
N TYR A 7 -2.49 10.61 8.89
CA TYR A 7 -1.51 10.04 9.83
C TYR A 7 -1.70 8.53 10.01
N ALA A 8 -2.95 8.05 10.11
CA ALA A 8 -3.24 6.63 10.14
C ALA A 8 -2.78 5.94 8.84
N GLY A 9 -3.07 6.56 7.69
CA GLY A 9 -2.59 6.10 6.39
C GLY A 9 -1.06 6.07 6.30
N ALA A 10 -0.37 7.07 6.85
CA ALA A 10 1.09 7.09 6.91
C ALA A 10 1.64 5.90 7.72
N ALA A 11 1.07 5.63 8.90
CA ALA A 11 1.46 4.52 9.75
C ALA A 11 1.16 3.16 9.08
N LEU A 12 -0.03 3.00 8.49
CA LEU A 12 -0.42 1.75 7.80
C LEU A 12 0.48 1.45 6.60
N ASN A 13 0.78 2.44 5.75
CA ASN A 13 1.71 2.25 4.63
C ASN A 13 3.10 1.86 5.11
N PHE A 14 3.59 2.46 6.20
CA PHE A 14 4.87 2.10 6.79
C PHE A 14 4.88 0.65 7.31
N LEU A 15 3.84 0.25 8.06
CA LEU A 15 3.69 -1.12 8.55
C LEU A 15 3.61 -2.13 7.39
N LEU A 16 2.95 -1.79 6.29
CA LEU A 16 2.90 -2.62 5.09
C LEU A 16 4.25 -2.71 4.39
N ALA A 17 5.06 -1.65 4.39
CA ALA A 17 6.44 -1.71 3.89
C ALA A 17 7.29 -2.68 4.72
N LEU A 18 7.15 -2.64 6.06
CA LEU A 18 7.80 -3.61 6.95
C LEU A 18 7.31 -5.04 6.73
N LEU A 19 6.02 -5.23 6.45
CA LEU A 19 5.46 -6.53 6.07
C LEU A 19 6.14 -7.06 4.80
N HIS A 20 6.33 -6.24 3.77
CA HIS A 20 6.99 -6.65 2.53
C HIS A 20 8.50 -6.92 2.72
N LEU A 21 9.16 -6.15 3.60
CA LEU A 21 10.52 -6.47 4.05
C LEU A 21 10.61 -7.84 4.73
N SER A 22 9.54 -8.30 5.37
CA SER A 22 9.52 -9.61 6.01
C SER A 22 9.41 -10.78 5.01
N PHE A 23 9.00 -10.54 3.76
CA PHE A 23 8.66 -11.61 2.81
C PHE A 23 9.83 -12.55 2.49
N TRP A 24 11.06 -12.04 2.44
CA TRP A 24 12.24 -12.89 2.30
C TRP A 24 12.30 -14.02 3.33
N LYS A 25 11.81 -13.76 4.55
CA LYS A 25 11.74 -14.72 5.64
C LYS A 25 10.39 -15.44 5.69
N THR A 26 9.28 -14.70 5.72
CA THR A 26 7.94 -15.26 5.97
C THR A 26 7.43 -16.13 4.81
N GLN A 27 7.84 -15.83 3.58
CA GLN A 27 7.52 -16.62 2.39
C GLN A 27 8.65 -17.60 2.02
N ASN A 28 9.66 -17.76 2.88
CA ASN A 28 10.76 -18.71 2.70
C ASN A 28 11.46 -18.58 1.33
N TRP A 29 11.72 -17.36 0.88
CA TRP A 29 12.23 -17.08 -0.47
C TRP A 29 13.60 -17.67 -0.77
N THR A 30 14.38 -18.04 0.26
CA THR A 30 15.60 -18.83 0.09
C THR A 30 15.33 -20.19 -0.56
N LYS A 31 14.15 -20.79 -0.33
CA LYS A 31 13.77 -22.08 -0.91
C LYS A 31 12.77 -21.94 -2.05
N GLU A 32 11.84 -20.99 -1.97
CA GLU A 32 10.75 -20.85 -2.94
C GLU A 32 11.18 -20.16 -4.25
N LEU A 33 12.00 -19.11 -4.20
CA LEU A 33 12.41 -18.39 -5.42
C LEU A 33 13.24 -19.23 -6.39
N PRO A 34 14.18 -20.10 -5.93
CA PRO A 34 14.92 -20.98 -6.83
C PRO A 34 14.04 -22.00 -7.59
N LEU A 35 12.77 -22.19 -7.20
CA LEU A 35 11.83 -23.06 -7.93
C LEU A 35 11.26 -22.37 -9.17
N LEU A 36 11.41 -21.05 -9.29
CA LEU A 36 11.03 -20.28 -10.47
C LEU A 36 12.19 -20.25 -11.48
N SER A 37 11.88 -19.90 -12.74
CA SER A 37 12.93 -19.51 -13.69
C SER A 37 13.71 -18.30 -13.15
N ALA A 38 14.97 -18.16 -13.57
CA ALA A 38 15.82 -17.05 -13.13
C ALA A 38 15.16 -15.68 -13.35
N ASP A 39 14.53 -15.49 -14.51
CA ASP A 39 13.82 -14.24 -14.84
C ASP A 39 12.63 -13.99 -13.92
N ASN A 40 11.80 -15.00 -13.66
CA ASN A 40 10.62 -14.85 -12.79
C ASN A 40 11.03 -14.60 -11.32
N ALA A 41 12.09 -15.26 -10.85
CA ALA A 41 12.65 -15.01 -9.52
C ALA A 41 13.16 -13.56 -9.40
N ALA A 42 13.87 -13.05 -10.42
CA ALA A 42 14.35 -11.67 -10.45
C ALA A 42 13.20 -10.67 -10.50
N ILE A 43 12.16 -10.92 -11.32
CA ILE A 43 10.97 -10.07 -11.40
C ILE A 43 10.27 -9.99 -10.03
N MET A 44 10.12 -11.12 -9.32
CA MET A 44 9.50 -11.14 -7.99
C MET A 44 10.29 -10.31 -6.97
N GLN A 45 11.62 -10.45 -6.97
CA GLN A 45 12.52 -9.69 -6.10
C GLN A 45 12.42 -8.19 -6.35
N VAL A 46 12.55 -7.77 -7.62
CA VAL A 46 12.45 -6.37 -8.02
C VAL A 46 11.08 -5.81 -7.68
N SER A 47 10.01 -6.57 -7.93
CA SER A 47 8.64 -6.16 -7.62
C SER A 47 8.48 -5.87 -6.12
N ASN A 48 9.00 -6.73 -5.25
CA ASN A 48 8.91 -6.51 -3.80
C ASN A 48 9.72 -5.29 -3.34
N ILE A 49 10.93 -5.09 -3.88
CA ILE A 49 11.75 -3.91 -3.58
C ILE A 49 11.03 -2.62 -4.00
N VAL A 50 10.47 -2.59 -5.21
CA VAL A 50 9.69 -1.45 -5.72
C VAL A 50 8.44 -1.22 -4.88
N ILE A 51 7.75 -2.27 -4.44
CA ILE A 51 6.59 -2.15 -3.55
C ILE A 51 7.00 -1.58 -2.19
N ILE A 52 8.12 -2.01 -1.61
CA ILE A 52 8.63 -1.42 -0.36
C ILE A 52 8.89 0.07 -0.54
N TYR A 53 9.58 0.44 -1.63
CA TYR A 53 9.89 1.84 -1.92
C TYR A 53 8.61 2.69 -2.07
N ILE A 54 7.61 2.22 -2.84
CA ILE A 54 6.39 2.99 -3.04
C ILE A 54 5.56 3.11 -1.76
N LEU A 55 5.52 2.08 -0.93
CA LEU A 55 4.84 2.13 0.37
C LEU A 55 5.51 3.11 1.33
N LEU A 56 6.85 3.17 1.35
CA LEU A 56 7.59 4.19 2.10
C LEU A 56 7.31 5.60 1.57
N TYR A 57 7.28 5.78 0.25
CA TYR A 57 6.90 7.05 -0.37
C TYR A 57 5.47 7.48 0.02
N PHE A 58 4.49 6.56 -0.04
CA PHE A 58 3.12 6.82 0.38
C PHE A 58 3.04 7.20 1.85
N SER A 59 3.82 6.52 2.71
CA SER A 59 3.91 6.85 4.13
C SER A 59 4.40 8.28 4.36
N VAL A 60 5.56 8.63 3.78
CA VAL A 60 6.16 9.97 3.91
C VAL A 60 5.22 11.04 3.35
N MET A 61 4.68 10.86 2.15
CA MET A 61 3.81 11.85 1.54
C MET A 61 2.52 12.04 2.31
N SER A 62 1.95 10.97 2.88
CA SER A 62 0.76 11.09 3.72
C SER A 62 1.04 11.92 4.97
N PHE A 63 2.20 11.74 5.61
CA PHE A 63 2.65 12.56 6.73
C PHE A 63 2.88 14.03 6.33
N VAL A 64 3.54 14.26 5.19
CA VAL A 64 3.80 15.62 4.66
C VAL A 64 2.49 16.34 4.35
N ILE A 65 1.54 15.67 3.68
CA ILE A 65 0.24 16.25 3.35
C ILE A 65 -0.59 16.50 4.61
N ALA A 66 -0.52 15.64 5.64
CA ALA A 66 -1.23 15.84 6.91
C ALA A 66 -0.86 17.15 7.62
N ARG A 67 0.36 17.65 7.40
CA ARG A 67 0.85 18.91 7.99
C ARG A 67 0.46 20.15 7.19
N ARG A 68 -0.11 20.00 6.00
CA ARG A 68 -0.57 21.13 5.17
C ARG A 68 -1.93 21.62 5.64
N SER A 69 -2.17 22.93 5.52
CA SER A 69 -3.47 23.53 5.82
C SER A 69 -4.54 23.15 4.79
N ALA A 70 -4.15 23.08 3.51
CA ALA A 70 -5.05 22.76 2.40
C ALA A 70 -4.50 21.64 1.48
N LEU A 71 -5.42 20.92 0.85
CA LEU A 71 -5.12 19.96 -0.22
C LEU A 71 -5.06 20.70 -1.57
N ASP A 72 -3.85 20.94 -2.04
CA ASP A 72 -3.59 21.39 -3.41
C ASP A 72 -3.75 20.25 -4.43
N GLY A 73 -3.65 20.58 -5.73
CA GLY A 73 -3.78 19.61 -6.81
C GLY A 73 -2.80 18.44 -6.71
N VAL A 74 -1.56 18.71 -6.28
CA VAL A 74 -0.51 17.70 -6.10
C VAL A 74 -0.84 16.76 -4.94
N SER A 75 -1.30 17.30 -3.81
CA SER A 75 -1.70 16.47 -2.67
C SER A 75 -2.88 15.57 -3.04
N LYS A 76 -3.86 16.10 -3.80
CA LYS A 76 -5.00 15.32 -4.29
C LYS A 76 -4.56 14.22 -5.25
N SER A 77 -3.64 14.50 -6.18
CA SER A 77 -3.15 13.47 -7.12
C SER A 77 -2.41 12.34 -6.40
N ILE A 78 -1.64 12.66 -5.36
CA ILE A 78 -0.96 11.64 -4.54
C ILE A 78 -1.97 10.81 -3.75
N VAL A 79 -2.93 11.45 -3.07
CA VAL A 79 -3.99 10.77 -2.32
C VAL A 79 -4.80 9.84 -3.24
N LEU A 80 -5.12 10.31 -4.46
CA LEU A 80 -5.80 9.50 -5.48
C LEU A 80 -4.93 8.33 -5.95
N CYS A 81 -3.63 8.54 -6.16
CA CYS A 81 -2.70 7.49 -6.54
C CYS A 81 -2.63 6.39 -5.48
N ILE A 82 -2.58 6.76 -4.19
CA ILE A 82 -2.60 5.81 -3.08
C ILE A 82 -3.91 5.02 -3.09
N ALA A 83 -5.06 5.68 -3.17
CA ALA A 83 -6.35 5.00 -3.25
C ALA A 83 -6.40 4.02 -4.43
N GLY A 84 -5.95 4.45 -5.61
CA GLY A 84 -5.89 3.63 -6.82
C GLY A 84 -4.97 2.41 -6.67
N PHE A 85 -3.80 2.56 -6.06
CA PHE A 85 -2.88 1.45 -5.78
C PHE A 85 -3.57 0.35 -4.95
N TYR A 86 -4.24 0.74 -3.86
CA TYR A 86 -4.95 -0.21 -3.00
C TYR A 86 -6.20 -0.79 -3.67
N SER A 87 -6.89 -0.03 -4.54
CA SER A 87 -7.97 -0.57 -5.36
C SER A 87 -7.46 -1.65 -6.31
N ILE A 88 -6.35 -1.41 -7.01
CA ILE A 88 -5.73 -2.42 -7.88
C ILE A 88 -5.35 -3.65 -7.06
N ARG A 89 -4.70 -3.48 -5.89
CA ARG A 89 -4.34 -4.60 -5.02
C ARG A 89 -5.55 -5.40 -4.55
N LEU A 90 -6.65 -4.73 -4.20
CA LEU A 90 -7.89 -5.37 -3.77
C LEU A 90 -8.47 -6.25 -4.90
N PHE A 91 -8.63 -5.68 -6.10
CA PHE A 91 -9.25 -6.39 -7.22
C PHE A 91 -8.35 -7.46 -7.83
N ALA A 92 -7.03 -7.25 -7.84
CA ALA A 92 -6.07 -8.26 -8.27
C ALA A 92 -5.92 -9.41 -7.26
N GLY A 93 -6.23 -9.18 -5.98
CA GLY A 93 -6.11 -10.20 -4.93
C GLY A 93 -6.90 -11.47 -5.23
N TYR A 94 -8.17 -11.32 -5.63
CA TYR A 94 -9.05 -12.45 -5.91
C TYR A 94 -8.53 -13.43 -6.99
N PRO A 95 -8.20 -12.98 -8.23
CA PRO A 95 -7.75 -13.91 -9.26
C PRO A 95 -6.38 -14.55 -8.98
N PHE A 96 -5.49 -13.90 -8.21
CA PHE A 96 -4.12 -14.41 -7.98
C PHE A 96 -3.96 -15.21 -6.68
N PHE A 97 -4.68 -14.85 -5.61
CA PHE A 97 -4.52 -15.46 -4.29
C PHE A 97 -5.75 -16.28 -3.85
N GLY A 98 -6.87 -16.18 -4.57
CA GLY A 98 -8.13 -16.84 -4.22
C GLY A 98 -8.71 -16.33 -2.89
N ILE A 99 -9.50 -17.17 -2.22
CA ILE A 99 -10.10 -16.85 -0.92
C ILE A 99 -9.34 -17.62 0.16
N SER A 100 -8.60 -16.89 0.99
CA SER A 100 -7.93 -17.42 2.18
C SER A 100 -8.06 -16.44 3.35
N ALA A 101 -7.99 -16.93 4.59
CA ALA A 101 -8.11 -16.06 5.76
C ALA A 101 -7.06 -14.91 5.78
N PRO A 102 -5.77 -15.15 5.45
CA PRO A 102 -4.80 -14.06 5.33
C PRO A 102 -5.16 -13.04 4.25
N GLU A 103 -5.63 -13.52 3.08
CA GLU A 103 -5.96 -12.62 1.97
C GLU A 103 -7.21 -11.77 2.27
N VAL A 104 -8.20 -12.32 2.96
CA VAL A 104 -9.37 -11.56 3.44
C VAL A 104 -8.96 -10.42 4.40
N ILE A 105 -8.00 -10.66 5.28
CA ILE A 105 -7.45 -9.61 6.16
C ILE A 105 -6.81 -8.50 5.31
N ILE A 106 -6.02 -8.85 4.30
CA ILE A 106 -5.41 -7.87 3.39
C ILE A 106 -6.48 -7.08 2.63
N TRP A 107 -7.56 -7.71 2.18
CA TRP A 107 -8.68 -7.02 1.52
C TRP A 107 -9.35 -6.00 2.44
N ILE A 108 -9.61 -6.37 3.70
CA ILE A 108 -10.17 -5.45 4.69
C ILE A 108 -9.23 -4.27 4.91
N VAL A 109 -7.93 -4.51 5.06
CA VAL A 109 -6.93 -3.44 5.19
C VAL A 109 -6.92 -2.53 3.95
N CYS A 110 -6.95 -3.09 2.74
CA CYS A 110 -7.03 -2.32 1.50
C CYS A 110 -8.29 -1.47 1.44
N LEU A 111 -9.46 -2.04 1.78
CA LEU A 111 -10.74 -1.31 1.81
C LEU A 111 -10.73 -0.15 2.81
N LEU A 112 -10.19 -0.37 4.01
CA LEU A 112 -10.05 0.68 5.02
C LEU A 112 -9.15 1.82 4.54
N ILE A 113 -8.03 1.47 3.89
CA ILE A 113 -7.13 2.47 3.32
C ILE A 113 -7.83 3.24 2.20
N ILE A 114 -8.48 2.56 1.24
CA ILE A 114 -9.24 3.20 0.16
C ILE A 114 -10.27 4.17 0.74
N ALA A 115 -11.09 3.70 1.70
CA ALA A 115 -12.12 4.54 2.32
C ALA A 115 -11.53 5.77 3.01
N ALA A 116 -10.40 5.63 3.71
CA ALA A 116 -9.71 6.74 4.37
C ALA A 116 -9.19 7.79 3.38
N TYR A 117 -8.46 7.38 2.33
CA TYR A 117 -7.90 8.30 1.34
C TYR A 117 -8.98 8.92 0.45
N VAL A 118 -10.03 8.18 0.09
CA VAL A 118 -11.18 8.74 -0.62
C VAL A 118 -11.90 9.78 0.24
N SER A 119 -12.11 9.51 1.54
CA SER A 119 -12.71 10.48 2.46
C SER A 119 -11.87 11.77 2.59
N VAL A 120 -10.54 11.66 2.50
CA VAL A 120 -9.65 12.83 2.47
C VAL A 120 -9.92 13.72 1.26
N LEU A 121 -10.20 13.16 0.07
CA LEU A 121 -10.47 13.92 -1.15
C LEU A 121 -11.74 14.79 -1.05
N PHE A 122 -12.73 14.32 -0.29
CA PHE A 122 -14.00 15.02 -0.08
C PHE A 122 -14.04 15.87 1.19
N SER A 123 -13.00 15.80 2.03
CA SER A 123 -12.91 16.67 3.20
C SER A 123 -12.61 18.11 2.75
N SER A 124 -13.62 18.97 2.79
CA SER A 124 -13.49 20.40 2.54
C SER A 124 -12.46 21.00 3.50
N GLY A 125 -11.56 21.84 2.98
CA GLY A 125 -10.58 22.55 3.80
C GLY A 125 -11.30 23.51 4.74
N THR A 126 -11.42 23.12 6.00
CA THR A 126 -11.60 24.02 7.14
C THR A 126 -10.27 24.15 7.84
#